data_AF-A0A0F9D054-F1
#
_entry.id   AF-A0A0F9D054-F1
#
_cell.length_a   1.000
_cell.length_b   1.000
_cell.length_c   1.000
_cell.angle_alpha   90.00
_cell.angle_beta   90.00
_cell.angle_gamma   90.00
#
_symmetry.space_group_name_H-M   'P 1'
#
loop_
_entity.id
_entity.type
_entity.pdbx_description
1 polymer ?
#
loop_
_entity_poly.entity_id
_entity_poly.type
_entity_poly.pdbx_seq_one_letter_code
_entity_poly.pdbx_strand_id
1 'polypeptide(L)' 'HIGQYLVDKEITEKSTIQEIMIHAMKREQSAYEFYNDMAKVVTSVEIKNLFEELAAEELGHKGRIETEYDDVIYKEF' A
#
# COMPACT_ATOMS: atom_id res chain seq x y z
N HIS A 1 9.53 10.05 7.57
CA HIS A 1 9.10 9.03 6.60
C HIS A 1 9.12 9.66 5.21
N ILE A 2 9.90 9.11 4.28
CA ILE A 2 10.23 9.73 2.98
C ILE A 2 9.10 9.54 1.95
N GLY A 3 8.12 8.68 2.24
CA GLY A 3 7.03 8.31 1.32
C GLY A 3 6.01 9.42 1.01
N GLN A 4 5.93 10.48 1.82
CA GLN A 4 4.90 11.53 1.66
C GLN A 4 5.18 12.56 0.56
N TYR A 5 6.39 12.59 -0.03
CA TYR A 5 6.80 13.68 -0.95
C TYR A 5 7.08 13.25 -2.39
N LEU A 6 6.86 11.98 -2.73
CA LEU A 6 6.95 11.55 -4.11
C LEU A 6 5.63 11.90 -4.79
N VAL A 7 5.67 12.78 -5.78
CA VAL A 7 4.57 12.98 -6.74
C VAL A 7 4.18 11.60 -7.27
N ASP A 8 2.88 11.33 -7.46
CA ASP A 8 2.42 10.08 -8.08
C ASP A 8 2.93 10.03 -9.52
N LYS A 9 4.14 9.51 -9.67
CA LYS A 9 4.78 9.26 -10.95
C LYS A 9 4.07 8.05 -11.54
N GLU A 10 3.47 8.23 -12.71
CA GLU A 10 2.94 7.11 -13.48
C GLU A 10 4.07 6.11 -13.75
N ILE A 11 3.77 4.83 -13.54
CA ILE A 11 4.69 3.75 -13.88
C ILE A 11 4.74 3.65 -15.40
N THR A 12 5.97 3.64 -15.94
CA THR A 12 6.23 3.51 -17.37
C THR A 12 7.16 2.33 -17.61
N GLU A 13 7.38 1.95 -18.87
CA GLU A 13 8.33 0.90 -19.25
C GLU A 13 9.78 1.18 -18.80
N LYS A 14 10.10 2.44 -18.48
CA LYS A 14 11.44 2.87 -18.02
C LYS A 14 11.56 2.97 -16.50
N SER A 15 10.48 2.68 -15.76
CA SER A 15 10.49 2.79 -14.30
C SER A 15 11.45 1.77 -13.69
N THR A 16 12.21 2.21 -12.69
CA THR A 16 13.09 1.29 -11.95
C THR A 16 12.27 0.37 -11.04
N ILE A 17 12.85 -0.75 -10.64
CA ILE A 17 12.20 -1.65 -9.66
C ILE A 17 11.85 -0.90 -8.37
N GLN A 18 12.72 0.01 -7.92
CA GLN A 18 12.50 0.86 -6.76
C GLN A 18 11.24 1.74 -6.93
N GLU A 19 11.08 2.39 -8.10
CA GLU A 19 9.91 3.21 -8.41
C GLU A 19 8.62 2.38 -8.45
N ILE A 20 8.69 1.17 -9.01
CA ILE A 20 7.57 0.23 -9.08
C ILE A 20 7.12 -0.20 -7.68
N MET A 21 8.07 -0.59 -6.81
CA MET A 21 7.78 -1.00 -5.44
C MET A 21 7.22 0.14 -4.59
N ILE A 22 7.77 1.36 -4.74
CA ILE A 22 7.23 2.55 -4.07
C ILE A 22 5.79 2.83 -4.52
N HIS A 23 5.53 2.73 -5.83
CA HIS A 23 4.18 2.91 -6.35
C HIS A 23 3.21 1.84 -5.83
N ALA A 24 3.64 0.58 -5.76
CA ALA A 24 2.84 -0.50 -5.19
C ALA A 24 2.49 -0.22 -3.71
N MET A 25 3.49 0.14 -2.88
CA MET A 25 3.26 0.48 -1.46
C MET A 25 2.27 1.64 -1.27
N LYS A 26 2.31 2.65 -2.14
CA LYS A 26 1.35 3.76 -2.11
C LYS A 26 -0.07 3.29 -2.46
N ARG A 27 -0.20 2.40 -3.45
CA ARG A 27 -1.50 1.82 -3.80
C ARG A 27 -2.10 1.01 -2.65
N GLU A 28 -1.30 0.20 -1.95
CA GLU A 28 -1.78 -0.53 -0.76
C GLU A 28 -2.20 0.43 0.36
N GLN A 29 -1.46 1.52 0.57
CA GLN A 29 -1.83 2.56 1.53
C GLN A 29 -3.18 3.21 1.16
N SER A 30 -3.40 3.54 -0.12
CA SER A 30 -4.68 4.12 -0.57
C SER A 30 -5.84 3.12 -0.48
N ALA A 31 -5.60 1.83 -0.74
CA ALA A 31 -6.61 0.78 -0.59
C ALA A 31 -6.99 0.60 0.90
N TYR A 32 -6.00 0.58 1.80
CA TYR A 32 -6.23 0.59 3.24
C TYR A 32 -7.11 1.76 3.68
N GLU A 33 -6.76 2.98 3.27
CA GLU A 33 -7.52 4.19 3.60
C GLU A 33 -8.96 4.10 3.08
N PHE A 34 -9.14 3.64 1.83
CA PHE A 34 -10.44 3.43 1.23
C PHE A 34 -11.30 2.46 2.04
N TYR A 35 -10.80 1.26 2.38
CA TYR A 35 -11.56 0.29 3.15
C TYR A 35 -11.84 0.77 4.57
N ASN A 36 -10.89 1.44 5.21
CA ASN A 36 -11.07 2.01 6.54
C ASN A 36 -12.14 3.12 6.53
N ASP A 37 -12.21 3.94 5.48
CA ASP A 37 -13.26 4.94 5.33
C ASP A 37 -14.63 4.32 5.02
N MET A 38 -14.67 3.26 4.20
CA MET A 38 -15.89 2.49 3.95
C MET A 38 -16.43 1.84 5.22
N ALA A 39 -15.57 1.27 6.07
CA ALA A 39 -15.96 0.69 7.36
C ALA A 39 -16.64 1.70 8.30
N LYS A 40 -16.33 3.01 8.17
CA LYS A 40 -16.93 4.08 9.00
C LYS A 40 -18.33 4.48 8.54
N VAL A 41 -18.67 4.29 7.27
CA VAL A 41 -19.93 4.78 6.68
C VAL A 41 -21.01 3.71 6.53
N VAL A 42 -20.63 2.43 6.55
CA VAL A 42 -21.60 1.32 6.46
C VAL A 42 -22.32 1.06 7.78
N THR A 43 -23.57 0.61 7.67
CA THR A 43 -24.46 0.36 8.82
C THR A 43 -24.60 -1.12 9.18
N SER A 44 -24.38 -2.03 8.22
CA SER A 44 -24.35 -3.48 8.49
C SER A 44 -23.05 -3.85 9.19
N VAL A 45 -23.19 -4.61 10.27
CA VAL A 45 -22.05 -5.14 11.05
C VAL A 45 -21.24 -6.11 10.20
N GLU A 46 -21.88 -6.95 9.39
CA GLU A 46 -21.18 -7.90 8.52
C GLU A 46 -20.32 -7.18 7.48
N ILE A 47 -20.87 -6.14 6.84
CA ILE A 47 -20.13 -5.36 5.83
C ILE A 47 -19.01 -4.54 6.48
N LYS A 48 -19.24 -4.00 7.68
CA LYS A 48 -18.20 -3.31 8.44
C LYS A 48 -17.01 -4.24 8.71
N ASN A 49 -17.26 -5.43 9.23
CA ASN A 49 -16.21 -6.40 9.53
C ASN A 49 -15.42 -6.78 8.27
N LEU A 50 -16.12 -6.99 7.15
CA LEU A 50 -15.46 -7.26 5.86
C LEU A 50 -14.50 -6.13 5.45
N PHE A 51 -14.90 -4.87 5.58
CA PHE A 51 -14.02 -3.75 5.26
C PHE A 51 -12.84 -3.61 6.23
N GLU A 52 -13.03 -3.91 7.52
CA GLU A 52 -11.94 -3.96 8.49
C GLU A 52 -10.93 -5.08 8.18
N GLU A 53 -11.42 -6.25 7.76
CA GLU A 53 -10.58 -7.37 7.31
C GLU A 53 -9.78 -7.01 6.06
N LEU A 54 -10.42 -6.44 5.03
CA LEU A 54 -9.75 -5.98 3.82
C LEU A 54 -8.70 -4.91 4.11
N ALA A 55 -9.01 -3.93 4.97
CA ALA A 55 -8.04 -2.93 5.39
C ALA A 55 -6.82 -3.59 6.07
N ALA A 56 -7.03 -4.56 6.95
CA ALA A 56 -5.93 -5.28 7.60
C ALA A 56 -5.07 -6.07 6.60
N GLU A 57 -5.68 -6.64 5.55
CA GLU A 57 -4.99 -7.36 4.49
C GLU A 57 -4.03 -6.43 3.72
N GLU A 58 -4.46 -5.22 3.37
CA GLU A 58 -3.61 -4.26 2.63
C GLU A 58 -2.41 -3.76 3.45
N LEU A 59 -2.55 -3.65 4.78
CA LEU A 59 -1.39 -3.40 5.65
C LEU A 59 -0.38 -4.56 5.58
N GLY A 60 -0.86 -5.80 5.50
CA GLY A 60 -0.03 -6.99 5.30
C GLY A 60 0.68 -6.98 3.94
N HIS A 61 -0.02 -6.63 2.87
CA HIS A 61 0.55 -6.48 1.53
C HIS A 61 1.63 -5.40 1.51
N LYS A 62 1.33 -4.21 2.06
CA LYS A 62 2.30 -3.12 2.19
C LYS A 62 3.55 -3.54 2.94
N GLY A 63 3.40 -4.21 4.08
CA GLY A 63 4.54 -4.68 4.88
C GLY A 63 5.42 -5.73 4.17
N ARG A 64 4.83 -6.59 3.34
CA ARG A 64 5.59 -7.52 2.49
C ARG A 64 6.43 -6.76 1.46
N ILE A 65 5.85 -5.77 0.79
CA ILE A 65 6.57 -4.95 -0.20
C ILE A 65 7.69 -4.15 0.49
N GLU A 66 7.46 -3.61 1.70
CA GLU A 66 8.49 -2.93 2.48
C GLU A 66 9.67 -3.87 2.81
N THR A 67 9.36 -5.10 3.23
CA THR A 67 10.39 -6.11 3.55
C THR A 67 11.21 -6.47 2.30
N GLU A 68 10.54 -6.72 1.16
CA GLU A 68 11.21 -7.01 -0.10
C GLU A 68 12.03 -5.82 -0.60
N TYR A 69 11.50 -4.60 -0.44
CA TYR A 69 12.20 -3.37 -0.83
C TYR A 69 13.49 -3.24 -0.04
N ASP A 70 13.44 -3.47 1.27
CA ASP A 70 14.62 -3.41 2.12
C ASP A 70 15.65 -4.48 1.70
N ASP A 71 15.20 -5.70 1.41
CA ASP A 71 16.06 -6.78 0.95
C ASP A 71 16.72 -6.52 -0.42
N VAL A 72 15.99 -5.91 -1.36
CA VAL A 72 16.48 -5.65 -2.72
C VAL A 72 17.39 -4.42 -2.74
N ILE A 73 17.00 -3.34 -2.06
CA ILE A 73 17.69 -2.06 -2.16
C ILE A 73 18.85 -1.96 -1.17
N TYR A 74 18.76 -2.53 0.05
CA TYR A 74 19.88 -2.49 1.00
C TYR A 74 20.94 -3.56 0.77
N LYS A 75 20.66 -4.62 -0.02
CA LYS A 75 21.70 -5.59 -0.43
C LYS A 75 22.52 -5.15 -1.64
N GLU A 76 22.12 -4.07 -2.34
CA GLU A 76 22.88 -3.49 -3.45
C GLU A 76 23.94 -2.45 -3.00
N PHE A 77 24.11 -2.24 -1.69
CA PHE A 77 25.16 -1.40 -1.09
C PHE A 77 26.20 -2.21 -0.31
#